data_AF-A0A0X3AT04-F1
#
_entry.id   AF-A0A0X3AT04-F1
#
_cell.length_a   1.000
_cell.length_b   1.000
_cell.length_c   1.000
_cell.angle_alpha   90.00
_cell.angle_beta   90.00
_cell.angle_gamma   90.00
#
_symmetry.space_group_name_H-M   'P 1'
#
loop_
_entity.id
_entity.type
_entity.pdbx_description
1 polymer ?
#
loop_
_entity_poly.entity_id
_entity_poly.type
_entity_poly.pdbx_seq_one_letter_code
_entity_poly.pdbx_strand_id
1 'polypeptide(L)'
;MENKTNLYKKLFQVKLEIGKLLKNEVNPFFKSKYFDVNQLIEHVDPLLHKNNLLLLQPLKDNKVISTITDIDSGESVTSEIELPVFQDPQKTGSAITYYRRYSLQSLLGLQAEDDDGNKATQNAQEKPRITQWLSEKEFQEAISSTDIKYLKEFGVQWNTAPKGMKIQYKEAIREKIKELKKQIK
;
A
#
# COMPACT_ATOMS: atom_id res chain seq x y z
N MET A 1 19.51 19.64 40.18
CA MET A 1 18.47 19.97 39.20
C MET A 1 18.53 18.90 38.13
N GLU A 2 17.52 18.02 38.08
CA GLU A 2 17.42 17.00 37.03
C GLU A 2 17.36 17.68 35.67
N ASN A 3 18.29 17.33 34.78
CA ASN A 3 18.28 17.78 33.40
C ASN A 3 17.14 17.07 32.67
N LYS A 4 15.89 17.54 32.86
CA LYS A 4 14.72 16.96 32.19
C LYS A 4 14.90 17.16 30.69
N THR A 5 15.01 16.05 29.96
CA THR A 5 15.19 16.06 28.50
C THR A 5 13.85 16.48 27.89
N ASN A 6 13.82 17.61 27.20
CA ASN A 6 12.59 18.13 26.59
C ASN A 6 12.19 17.34 25.33
N LEU A 7 10.93 17.50 24.88
CA LEU A 7 10.35 16.79 23.75
C LEU A 7 11.25 16.83 22.49
N TYR A 8 11.78 18.01 22.15
CA TYR A 8 12.64 18.15 20.96
C TYR A 8 13.95 17.39 21.06
N LYS A 9 14.56 17.31 22.24
CA LYS A 9 15.77 16.48 22.44
C LYS A 9 15.44 14.99 22.27
N LYS A 10 14.30 14.52 22.78
CA LYS A 10 13.82 13.14 22.59
C LYS A 10 13.57 12.83 21.11
N LEU A 11 12.84 13.71 20.40
CA LEU A 11 12.61 13.60 18.96
C LEU A 11 13.91 13.61 18.15
N PHE A 12 14.90 14.41 18.56
CA PHE A 12 16.23 14.42 17.94
C PHE A 12 16.94 13.07 18.10
N GLN A 13 16.87 12.42 19.27
CA GLN A 13 17.43 11.07 19.44
C GLN A 13 16.72 10.04 18.56
N VAL A 14 15.39 10.08 18.50
CA VAL A 14 14.60 9.23 17.60
C VAL A 14 15.07 9.40 16.14
N LYS A 15 15.20 10.64 15.67
CA LYS A 15 15.70 10.96 14.32
C LYS A 15 17.10 10.40 14.04
N LEU A 16 18.02 10.47 15.01
CA LEU A 16 19.36 9.90 14.88
C LEU A 16 19.32 8.37 14.74
N GLU A 17 18.46 7.70 15.51
CA GLU A 17 18.30 6.24 15.45
C GLU A 17 17.65 5.78 14.14
N ILE A 18 16.63 6.50 13.67
CA ILE A 18 16.02 6.26 12.35
C ILE A 18 17.09 6.36 11.25
N GLY A 19 17.94 7.39 11.27
CA GLY A 19 19.02 7.56 10.31
C GLY A 19 20.07 6.44 10.32
N LYS A 20 20.26 5.75 11.45
CA LYS A 20 21.18 4.61 11.56
C LYS A 20 20.56 3.32 11.01
N LEU A 21 19.27 3.08 11.28
CA LEU A 21 18.53 1.94 10.72
C LEU A 21 18.57 1.96 9.18
N LEU A 22 18.35 3.14 8.59
CA LEU A 22 18.40 3.36 7.14
C LEU A 22 19.76 3.05 6.50
N LYS A 23 20.86 3.12 7.26
CA LYS A 23 22.22 2.87 6.75
C LYS A 23 22.70 1.43 6.93
N ASN A 24 22.18 0.72 7.93
CA ASN A 24 22.71 -0.58 8.34
C ASN A 24 21.90 -1.77 7.82
N GLU A 25 20.63 -1.58 7.48
CA GLU A 25 19.83 -2.62 6.84
C GLU A 25 19.87 -2.45 5.32
N VAL A 26 19.73 -3.57 4.58
CA VAL A 26 19.29 -3.53 3.18
C VAL A 26 17.92 -2.86 3.21
N ASN A 27 17.94 -1.53 3.07
CA ASN A 27 16.88 -0.61 3.41
C ASN A 27 15.48 -1.28 3.27
N PRO A 28 14.82 -1.67 4.38
CA PRO A 28 13.52 -2.35 4.31
C PRO A 28 12.47 -1.50 3.60
N PHE A 29 12.74 -0.19 3.52
CA PHE A 29 11.92 0.80 2.88
C PHE A 29 12.16 0.97 1.37
N PHE A 30 13.19 0.32 0.81
CA PHE A 30 13.57 0.46 -0.61
C PHE A 30 13.02 -0.64 -1.52
N LYS A 31 12.37 -1.68 -0.96
CA LYS A 31 11.85 -2.82 -1.73
C LYS A 31 10.33 -2.83 -1.93
N SER A 32 9.61 -1.96 -1.25
CA SER A 32 8.18 -1.78 -1.44
C SER A 32 7.98 -0.43 -2.11
N LYS A 33 7.37 -0.43 -3.30
CA LYS A 33 7.08 0.74 -4.14
C LYS A 33 6.32 1.87 -3.41
N TYR A 34 5.83 1.59 -2.20
CA TYR A 34 5.20 2.47 -1.25
C TYR A 34 5.48 1.94 0.16
N PHE A 35 5.86 2.79 1.12
CA PHE A 35 5.87 2.44 2.54
C PHE A 35 4.45 2.02 2.95
N ASP A 36 4.22 0.82 3.46
CA ASP A 36 2.94 0.56 4.14
C ASP A 36 2.92 1.33 5.48
N VAL A 37 1.79 1.91 5.88
CA VAL A 37 1.67 2.63 7.15
C VAL A 37 1.99 1.72 8.33
N ASN A 38 1.67 0.43 8.22
CA ASN A 38 1.97 -0.56 9.27
C ASN A 38 3.49 -0.75 9.42
N GLN A 39 4.22 -0.88 8.32
CA GLN A 39 5.67 -0.99 8.34
C GLN A 39 6.31 0.29 8.90
N LEU A 40 5.81 1.46 8.52
CA LEU A 40 6.31 2.72 9.08
C LEU A 40 6.16 2.74 10.61
N ILE A 41 4.97 2.41 11.11
CA ILE A 41 4.68 2.38 12.55
C ILE A 41 5.55 1.32 13.25
N GLU A 42 5.65 0.11 12.71
CA GLU A 42 6.44 -0.98 13.29
C GLU A 42 7.92 -0.61 13.54
N HIS A 43 8.50 0.24 12.68
CA HIS A 43 9.87 0.71 12.86
C HIS A 43 9.98 1.97 13.75
N VAL A 44 8.98 2.85 13.69
CA VAL A 44 8.99 4.12 14.43
C VAL A 44 8.60 3.96 15.90
N ASP A 45 7.57 3.17 16.16
CA ASP A 45 6.94 3.03 17.48
C ASP A 45 7.93 2.53 18.56
N PRO A 46 8.80 1.52 18.31
CA PRO A 46 9.82 1.12 19.28
C PRO A 46 10.80 2.23 19.64
N LEU A 47 11.16 3.09 18.68
CA LEU A 47 12.08 4.22 18.90
C LEU A 47 11.42 5.32 19.72
N LEU A 48 10.13 5.57 19.49
CA LEU A 48 9.34 6.51 20.28
C LEU A 48 9.19 6.02 21.73
N HIS A 49 8.83 4.74 21.92
CA HIS A 49 8.68 4.13 23.24
C HIS A 49 9.97 4.18 24.06
N LYS A 50 11.13 3.91 23.44
CA LYS A 50 12.44 4.02 24.09
C LYS A 50 12.71 5.42 24.66
N ASN A 51 12.06 6.45 24.12
CA ASN A 51 12.20 7.84 24.53
C ASN A 51 10.99 8.36 25.33
N ASN A 52 10.09 7.51 25.83
CA ASN A 52 8.83 7.88 26.50
C ASN A 52 7.94 8.80 25.66
N LEU A 53 7.90 8.57 24.35
CA LEU A 53 7.03 9.28 23.42
C LEU A 53 5.87 8.37 22.99
N LEU A 54 4.66 8.92 22.99
CA LEU A 54 3.44 8.26 22.54
C LEU A 54 3.02 8.81 21.17
N LEU A 55 2.83 7.91 20.20
CA LEU A 55 2.21 8.25 18.91
C LEU A 55 0.71 7.94 18.94
N LEU A 56 -0.11 8.93 18.58
CA LEU A 56 -1.54 8.75 18.32
C LEU A 56 -1.89 9.28 16.93
N GLN A 57 -2.82 8.61 16.26
CA GLN A 57 -3.28 9.03 14.93
C GLN A 57 -4.81 9.14 14.83
N PRO A 58 -5.47 10.03 15.60
CA PRO A 58 -6.92 10.14 15.59
C PRO A 58 -7.44 10.74 14.28
N LEU A 59 -8.70 10.40 13.98
CA LEU A 59 -9.51 11.12 13.01
C LEU A 59 -10.32 12.18 13.76
N LYS A 60 -10.12 13.45 13.43
CA LYS A 60 -10.83 14.56 14.08
C LYS A 60 -11.08 15.67 13.08
N ASP A 61 -12.26 16.27 13.12
CA ASP A 61 -12.63 17.41 12.27
C ASP A 61 -12.36 17.17 10.77
N ASN A 62 -12.66 15.95 10.30
CA ASN A 62 -12.39 15.49 8.93
C ASN A 62 -10.90 15.57 8.52
N LYS A 63 -9.99 15.41 9.48
CA LYS A 63 -8.54 15.35 9.28
C LYS A 63 -7.99 14.05 9.81
N VAL A 64 -6.95 13.56 9.16
CA VAL A 64 -6.01 12.61 9.78
C VAL A 64 -4.97 13.42 10.52
N ILE A 65 -4.87 13.20 11.83
CA ILE A 65 -3.93 13.90 12.68
C ILE A 65 -2.93 12.87 13.20
N SER A 66 -1.63 13.15 13.10
CA SER A 66 -0.57 12.42 13.79
C SER A 66 -0.01 13.29 14.90
N THR A 67 -0.01 12.79 16.13
CA THR A 67 0.49 13.50 17.30
C THR A 67 1.50 12.64 18.03
N ILE A 68 2.65 13.23 18.35
CA ILE A 68 3.66 12.62 19.23
C ILE A 68 3.68 13.43 20.52
N THR A 69 3.37 12.77 21.64
CA THR A 69 3.29 13.36 22.97
C THR A 69 4.41 12.82 23.85
N ASP A 70 5.13 13.70 24.54
CA ASP A 70 6.04 13.33 25.61
C ASP A 70 5.23 13.02 26.88
N ILE A 71 5.30 11.77 27.35
CA ILE A 71 4.58 11.32 28.55
C ILE A 71 5.06 12.05 29.81
N ASP A 72 6.34 12.43 29.87
CA ASP A 72 6.93 13.03 31.08
C ASP A 72 6.56 14.51 31.24
N SER A 73 6.29 15.23 30.14
CA SER A 73 6.01 16.68 30.14
C SER A 73 4.59 17.03 29.70
N GLY A 74 3.91 16.14 28.96
CA GLY A 74 2.63 16.41 28.30
C GLY A 74 2.75 17.25 27.02
N GLU A 75 3.95 17.72 26.67
CA GLU A 75 4.19 18.48 25.43
C GLU A 75 3.96 17.58 24.21
N SER A 76 3.45 18.16 23.12
CA SER A 76 3.14 17.41 21.91
C SER A 76 3.53 18.16 20.64
N VAL A 77 3.86 17.40 19.58
CA VAL A 77 3.99 17.89 18.21
C VAL A 77 2.99 17.17 17.32
N THR A 78 2.42 17.90 16.36
CA THR A 78 1.30 17.39 15.54
C THR A 78 1.49 17.73 14.07
N SER A 79 1.04 16.84 13.19
CA SER A 79 0.84 17.06 11.76
C SER A 79 -0.55 16.60 11.37
N GLU A 80 -1.20 17.32 10.46
CA GLU A 80 -2.56 17.03 10.03
C GLU A 80 -2.73 17.11 8.51
N ILE A 81 -3.61 16.27 7.98
CA ILE A 81 -3.99 16.25 6.56
C ILE A 81 -5.51 16.18 6.47
N GLU A 82 -6.12 17.06 5.68
CA GLU A 82 -7.56 17.06 5.42
C GLU A 82 -7.98 15.85 4.59
N LEU A 83 -9.02 15.14 5.05
CA LEU A 83 -9.61 14.03 4.33
C LEU A 83 -10.56 14.54 3.24
N PRO A 84 -10.39 14.11 1.98
CA PRO A 84 -11.39 14.35 0.95
C PRO A 84 -12.69 13.63 1.29
N VAL A 85 -13.80 14.27 0.95
CA VAL A 85 -15.13 13.71 1.14
C VAL A 85 -15.42 12.73 0.00
N PHE A 86 -15.49 11.43 0.32
CA PHE A 86 -15.94 10.40 -0.60
C PHE A 86 -17.31 9.86 -0.19
N GLN A 87 -18.16 9.56 -1.17
CA GLN A 87 -19.42 8.83 -0.92
C GLN A 87 -19.18 7.34 -0.67
N ASP A 88 -18.05 6.81 -1.15
CA ASP A 88 -17.66 5.40 -1.05
C ASP A 88 -16.84 5.18 0.24
N PRO A 89 -17.36 4.40 1.22
CA PRO A 89 -16.66 4.13 2.48
C PRO A 89 -15.29 3.44 2.29
N GLN A 90 -15.12 2.64 1.25
CA GLN A 90 -13.86 1.94 0.98
C GLN A 90 -12.77 2.90 0.52
N LYS A 91 -13.14 3.92 -0.27
CA LYS A 91 -12.22 4.99 -0.68
C LYS A 91 -11.79 5.84 0.52
N THR A 92 -12.72 6.13 1.43
CA THR A 92 -12.41 6.83 2.69
C THR A 92 -11.41 6.03 3.54
N GLY A 93 -11.62 4.72 3.73
CA GLY A 93 -10.69 3.87 4.48
C GLY A 93 -9.29 3.81 3.86
N SER A 94 -9.22 3.76 2.53
CA SER A 94 -7.96 3.79 1.79
C SER A 94 -7.24 5.13 1.95
N ALA A 95 -7.96 6.24 1.87
CA ALA A 95 -7.40 7.59 2.07
C ALA A 95 -6.91 7.80 3.50
N ILE A 96 -7.64 7.32 4.51
CA ILE A 96 -7.20 7.36 5.91
C ILE A 96 -5.86 6.63 6.07
N THR A 97 -5.77 5.41 5.55
CA THR A 97 -4.55 4.59 5.63
C THR A 97 -3.36 5.32 5.00
N TYR A 98 -3.58 5.91 3.82
CA TYR A 98 -2.57 6.70 3.12
C TYR A 98 -2.15 7.93 3.93
N TYR A 99 -3.09 8.74 4.39
CA TYR A 99 -2.79 10.00 5.06
C TYR A 99 -2.20 9.83 6.46
N ARG A 100 -2.48 8.71 7.14
CA ARG A 100 -1.76 8.34 8.38
C ARG A 100 -0.27 8.18 8.11
N ARG A 101 0.10 7.56 6.99
CA ARG A 101 1.50 7.48 6.57
C ARG A 101 2.09 8.87 6.33
N TYR A 102 1.46 9.69 5.49
CA TYR A 102 2.02 10.99 5.09
C TYR A 102 2.11 11.97 6.26
N SER A 103 1.11 12.03 7.13
CA SER A 103 1.14 12.93 8.29
C SER A 103 2.27 12.54 9.25
N LEU A 104 2.47 11.24 9.52
CA LEU A 104 3.57 10.77 10.35
C LEU A 104 4.93 10.99 9.68
N GLN A 105 5.05 10.66 8.40
CA GLN A 105 6.27 10.82 7.62
C GLN A 105 6.69 12.29 7.56
N SER A 106 5.72 13.20 7.36
CA SER A 106 5.92 14.65 7.36
C SER A 106 6.32 15.14 8.75
N LEU A 107 5.61 14.73 9.80
CA LEU A 107 5.92 15.09 11.19
C LEU A 107 7.34 14.69 11.59
N LEU A 108 7.76 13.49 11.20
CA LEU A 108 9.10 12.97 11.46
C LEU A 108 10.09 13.32 10.35
N GLY A 109 9.75 14.19 9.40
CA GLY A 109 10.59 14.62 8.27
C GLY A 109 11.41 13.48 7.66
N LEU A 110 10.75 12.36 7.34
CA LEU A 110 11.38 11.19 6.73
C LEU A 110 11.40 11.36 5.21
N GLN A 111 12.53 11.03 4.60
CA GLN A 111 12.65 11.04 3.15
C GLN A 111 11.78 9.92 2.56
N ALA A 112 10.97 10.27 1.56
CA ALA A 112 10.43 9.31 0.61
C ALA A 112 11.20 9.47 -0.71
N GLU A 113 11.23 8.42 -1.52
CA GLU A 113 11.63 8.58 -2.92
C GLU A 113 10.69 9.62 -3.56
N ASP A 114 11.31 10.60 -4.23
CA ASP A 114 10.65 11.70 -4.91
C ASP A 114 9.67 11.13 -5.94
N ASP A 115 8.37 11.34 -5.70
CA ASP A 115 7.32 11.01 -6.66
C ASP A 115 7.32 12.11 -7.70
N ASP A 116 8.36 12.12 -8.54
CA ASP A 116 8.44 12.96 -9.73
C ASP A 116 7.41 12.44 -10.74
N GLY A 117 6.13 12.71 -10.43
CA GLY A 117 5.00 13.19 -11.24
C GLY A 117 4.65 12.56 -12.58
N ASN A 118 5.52 11.75 -13.18
CA ASN A 118 5.41 11.25 -14.54
C ASN A 118 5.02 9.77 -14.62
N LYS A 119 4.65 9.13 -13.50
CA LYS A 119 4.18 7.73 -13.51
C LYS A 119 2.77 7.51 -12.97
N ALA A 120 2.12 8.53 -12.42
CA ALA A 120 0.67 8.50 -12.17
C ALA A 120 -0.18 8.69 -13.44
N THR A 121 0.44 9.02 -14.57
CA THR A 121 -0.18 9.17 -15.91
C THR A 121 0.43 8.26 -16.95
N GLN A 122 1.10 7.17 -16.56
CA GLN A 122 1.03 6.00 -17.43
C GLN A 122 -0.35 5.42 -17.22
N ASN A 123 -1.20 5.59 -18.24
CA ASN A 123 -2.34 4.74 -18.52
C ASN A 123 -1.91 3.26 -18.41
N ALA A 124 -1.73 2.76 -17.19
CA ALA A 124 -2.01 1.38 -16.89
C ALA A 124 -3.51 1.29 -17.13
N GLN A 125 -3.88 0.99 -18.37
CA GLN A 125 -5.05 0.18 -18.62
C GLN A 125 -4.98 -0.92 -17.56
N GLU A 126 -5.75 -0.76 -16.49
CA GLU A 126 -5.86 -1.76 -15.44
C GLU A 126 -6.31 -3.02 -16.17
N LYS A 127 -5.37 -3.93 -16.44
CA LYS A 127 -5.73 -5.27 -16.86
C LYS A 127 -6.58 -5.80 -15.72
N PRO A 128 -7.85 -6.17 -15.98
CA PRO A 128 -8.79 -6.47 -14.92
C PRO A 128 -8.18 -7.53 -13.99
N ARG A 129 -8.05 -7.18 -12.71
CA ARG A 129 -7.72 -8.16 -11.68
C ARG A 129 -8.90 -9.14 -11.64
N ILE A 130 -8.70 -10.33 -12.20
CA ILE A 130 -9.69 -11.39 -12.23
C ILE A 130 -9.84 -11.93 -10.80
N THR A 131 -10.60 -11.25 -9.96
CA THR A 131 -10.91 -11.72 -8.61
C THR A 131 -12.29 -12.34 -8.49
N GLN A 132 -13.14 -12.32 -9.52
CA GLN A 132 -14.45 -12.95 -9.45
C GLN A 132 -15.11 -12.97 -10.85
N TRP A 133 -15.28 -14.18 -11.41
CA TRP A 133 -16.11 -14.47 -12.60
C TRP A 133 -15.62 -13.86 -13.92
N LEU A 134 -15.61 -14.65 -15.01
CA LEU A 134 -15.52 -14.07 -16.36
C LEU A 134 -16.92 -13.60 -16.76
N SER A 135 -17.09 -12.31 -16.94
CA SER A 135 -18.17 -11.76 -17.75
C SER A 135 -18.02 -12.21 -19.22
N GLU A 136 -19.10 -12.14 -20.00
CA GLU A 136 -19.06 -12.42 -21.45
C GLU A 136 -17.97 -11.61 -22.14
N LYS A 137 -17.81 -10.36 -21.74
CA LYS A 137 -16.85 -9.42 -22.30
C LYS A 137 -15.40 -9.88 -22.05
N GLU A 138 -15.09 -10.25 -20.82
CA GLU A 138 -13.75 -10.74 -20.45
C GLU A 138 -13.41 -12.06 -21.15
N PHE A 139 -14.41 -12.91 -21.40
CA PHE A 139 -14.22 -14.13 -22.19
C PHE A 139 -13.84 -13.83 -23.64
N GLN A 140 -14.52 -12.88 -24.29
CA GLN A 140 -14.21 -12.48 -25.67
C GLN A 140 -12.81 -11.82 -25.77
N GLU A 141 -12.42 -11.04 -24.77
CA GLU A 141 -11.07 -10.49 -24.67
C GLU A 141 -10.02 -11.59 -24.45
N ALA A 142 -10.33 -12.61 -23.67
CA ALA A 142 -9.44 -13.74 -23.45
C ALA A 142 -9.25 -14.58 -24.72
N ILE A 143 -10.34 -14.98 -25.40
CA ILE A 143 -10.27 -15.88 -26.57
C ILE A 143 -9.61 -15.26 -27.80
N SER A 144 -9.57 -13.93 -27.87
CA SER A 144 -8.88 -13.17 -28.91
C SER A 144 -7.37 -13.04 -28.66
N SER A 145 -6.88 -13.38 -27.46
CA SER A 145 -5.46 -13.36 -27.13
C SER A 145 -4.69 -14.54 -27.74
N THR A 146 -3.44 -14.28 -28.16
CA THR A 146 -2.47 -15.30 -28.60
C THR A 146 -1.47 -15.68 -27.50
N ASP A 147 -1.53 -15.02 -26.34
CA ASP A 147 -0.63 -15.28 -25.22
C ASP A 147 -1.07 -16.53 -24.44
N ILE A 148 -0.31 -17.61 -24.60
CA ILE A 148 -0.55 -18.89 -23.92
C ILE A 148 -0.41 -18.78 -22.40
N LYS A 149 0.47 -17.93 -21.89
CA LYS A 149 0.67 -17.76 -20.44
C LYS A 149 -0.54 -17.07 -19.83
N TYR A 150 -1.00 -16.00 -20.49
CA TYR A 150 -2.26 -15.33 -20.15
C TYR A 150 -3.44 -16.31 -20.17
N LEU A 151 -3.66 -17.02 -21.28
CA LEU A 151 -4.75 -18.02 -21.38
C LEU A 151 -4.67 -19.14 -20.32
N LYS A 152 -3.45 -19.55 -19.93
CA LYS A 152 -3.25 -20.52 -18.83
C LYS A 152 -3.61 -19.90 -17.48
N GLU A 153 -3.23 -18.66 -17.20
CA GLU A 153 -3.62 -17.98 -15.96
C GLU A 153 -5.15 -17.90 -15.81
N PHE A 154 -5.88 -17.73 -16.93
CA PHE A 154 -7.35 -17.89 -16.96
C PHE A 154 -7.81 -19.32 -16.67
N GLY A 155 -7.14 -20.35 -17.22
CA GLY A 155 -7.56 -21.76 -17.11
C GLY A 155 -7.10 -22.51 -15.85
N VAL A 156 -6.04 -22.05 -15.18
CA VAL A 156 -5.29 -22.82 -14.16
C VAL A 156 -6.04 -22.96 -12.82
N GLN A 157 -7.05 -22.14 -12.53
CA GLN A 157 -7.80 -22.25 -11.26
C GLN A 157 -9.07 -23.13 -11.30
N TRP A 158 -9.40 -23.79 -12.43
CA TRP A 158 -10.76 -24.32 -12.64
C TRP A 158 -10.79 -25.85 -12.68
N ASN A 159 -10.44 -26.51 -11.56
CA ASN A 159 -10.76 -27.93 -11.36
C ASN A 159 -12.29 -28.15 -11.43
N THR A 160 -13.06 -27.19 -10.94
CA THR A 160 -14.52 -27.13 -11.04
C THR A 160 -14.92 -25.85 -11.78
N ALA A 161 -15.87 -25.92 -12.71
CA ALA A 161 -16.45 -24.69 -13.27
C ALA A 161 -17.26 -24.01 -12.15
N PRO A 162 -16.99 -22.74 -11.78
CA PRO A 162 -17.74 -22.02 -10.78
C PRO A 162 -19.13 -21.68 -11.31
N LYS A 163 -20.01 -21.46 -10.34
CA LYS A 163 -21.45 -21.43 -10.48
C LYS A 163 -21.94 -20.26 -11.33
N GLY A 164 -22.24 -20.49 -12.60
CA GLY A 164 -22.69 -19.45 -13.54
C GLY A 164 -21.82 -19.31 -14.79
N MET A 165 -20.66 -19.97 -14.85
CA MET A 165 -19.90 -20.09 -16.09
C MET A 165 -20.61 -21.07 -17.04
N LYS A 166 -20.91 -20.64 -18.27
CA LYS A 166 -21.34 -21.57 -19.32
C LYS A 166 -20.17 -22.50 -19.62
N ILE A 167 -20.40 -23.82 -19.51
CA ILE A 167 -19.39 -24.87 -19.69
C ILE A 167 -18.60 -24.69 -21.00
N GLN A 168 -19.27 -24.18 -22.05
CA GLN A 168 -18.70 -23.87 -23.36
C GLN A 168 -17.47 -22.94 -23.33
N TYR A 169 -17.33 -22.02 -22.37
CA TYR A 169 -16.19 -21.09 -22.30
C TYR A 169 -14.91 -21.77 -21.85
N LYS A 170 -15.03 -22.74 -20.93
CA LYS A 170 -13.90 -23.54 -20.46
C LYS A 170 -13.34 -24.41 -21.59
N GLU A 171 -14.22 -24.99 -22.39
CA GLU A 171 -13.84 -25.81 -23.54
C GLU A 171 -13.18 -24.98 -24.65
N ALA A 172 -13.75 -23.81 -24.96
CA ALA A 172 -13.19 -22.88 -25.95
C ALA A 172 -11.75 -22.42 -25.62
N ILE A 173 -11.49 -22.01 -24.37
CA ILE A 173 -10.15 -21.60 -23.94
C ILE A 173 -9.15 -22.76 -24.03
N ARG A 174 -9.57 -23.99 -23.68
CA ARG A 174 -8.72 -25.18 -23.77
C ARG A 174 -8.36 -25.52 -25.22
N GLU A 175 -9.32 -25.46 -26.13
CA GLU A 175 -9.06 -25.70 -27.55
C GLU A 175 -8.15 -24.62 -28.14
N LYS A 176 -8.35 -23.34 -27.78
CA LYS A 176 -7.47 -22.25 -28.22
C LYS A 176 -6.02 -22.45 -27.78
N ILE A 177 -5.81 -22.88 -26.53
CA ILE A 177 -4.46 -23.21 -26.02
C ILE A 177 -3.86 -24.37 -26.82
N LYS A 178 -4.63 -25.41 -27.17
CA LYS A 178 -4.14 -26.54 -27.97
C LYS A 178 -3.77 -26.11 -29.39
N GLU A 179 -4.58 -25.26 -30.02
CA GLU A 179 -4.33 -24.72 -31.36
C GLU A 179 -3.03 -23.88 -31.38
N LEU A 180 -2.88 -22.93 -30.46
CA LEU A 180 -1.68 -22.10 -30.36
C LEU A 180 -0.42 -22.93 -30.09
N LYS A 181 -0.51 -23.99 -29.27
CA LYS A 181 0.61 -24.92 -29.06
C LYS A 181 0.99 -25.73 -30.30
N LYS A 182 0.03 -26.03 -31.20
CA LYS A 182 0.31 -26.70 -32.48
C LYS A 182 1.00 -25.79 -33.49
N GLN A 183 0.80 -24.48 -33.41
CA GLN A 183 1.43 -23.49 -34.29
C GLN A 183 2.89 -23.17 -33.89
N ILE A 184 3.28 -23.49 -32.64
CA ILE A 184 4.65 -23.28 -32.12
C ILE A 184 5.55 -24.50 -32.35
N LYS A 185 5.00 -25.61 -32.87
CA LYS A 185 5.70 -26.87 -33.13
C LYS A 185 5.88 -27.08 -34.63
#